data_AF-A0A4Q8TG70-F1
#
_entry.id   AF-A0A4Q8TG70-F1
#
_cell.length_a   1.000
_cell.length_b   1.000
_cell.length_c   1.000
_cell.angle_alpha   90.00
_cell.angle_beta   90.00
_cell.angle_gamma   90.00
#
_symmetry.space_group_name_H-M   'P 1'
#
loop_
_entity.id
_entity.type
_entity.pdbx_description
1 polymer ?
#
loop_
_entity_poly.entity_id
_entity_poly.type
_entity_poly.pdbx_seq_one_letter_code
_entity_poly.pdbx_strand_id
1 'polypeptide(L)'
;MKRADVDAYRAKLDKAVEEAQGKLAGAYAQMNGWPTDQKRDALGDVFAELCRQYGDAVGVTASDFYALIRSQSSETSTYKPVLAPNVPAEQVRAAYSYSAKQLYTKQPDKILKSLNGRLRRYVEYTARETVHVNASRDRARTFWARVPSGSITCAWCLMLASRGWVYATEQTAGGVGNEFHNDDRCMIIPSFDDSPELEGYDPDAMYEKYNQARDEVLSDGLEPTDKNIAGRLRDMFPDELKDGSEVPSILGDAAQGWPEGIQPVKPRIWRHVLTRHLPPDGKAASHFHTDSKYEISKIIRETLSNPDLVLDKSDWVGVRNYHKMIDGNEYIVGIIEKNGVSSVTTAFPPSPMNRRIDV
;
A
#
# COMPACT_ATOMS: atom_id res chain seq x y z
N MET A 1 -21.63 14.80 3.75
CA MET A 1 -20.38 15.58 3.56
C MET A 1 -19.95 15.56 2.09
N LYS A 2 -19.33 16.63 1.56
CA LYS A 2 -18.89 16.68 0.16
C LYS A 2 -17.46 16.15 -0.03
N ARG A 3 -17.23 15.35 -1.07
CA ARG A 3 -15.89 14.85 -1.42
C ARG A 3 -14.90 15.97 -1.71
N ALA A 4 -15.36 17.00 -2.40
CA ALA A 4 -14.54 18.15 -2.78
C ALA A 4 -13.91 18.86 -1.57
N ASP A 5 -14.61 18.93 -0.42
CA ASP A 5 -14.10 19.59 0.78
C ASP A 5 -12.97 18.76 1.43
N VAL A 6 -13.15 17.44 1.47
CA VAL A 6 -12.16 16.48 1.96
C VAL A 6 -10.91 16.48 1.06
N ASP A 7 -11.10 16.49 -0.26
CA ASP A 7 -9.99 16.56 -1.23
C ASP A 7 -9.27 17.92 -1.19
N ALA A 8 -10.00 19.02 -1.02
CA ALA A 8 -9.42 20.35 -0.86
C ALA A 8 -8.59 20.46 0.43
N TYR A 9 -9.07 19.88 1.53
CA TYR A 9 -8.31 19.77 2.77
C TYR A 9 -7.01 18.97 2.56
N ARG A 10 -7.09 17.78 1.95
CA ARG A 10 -5.93 16.94 1.63
C ARG A 10 -4.92 17.65 0.73
N ALA A 11 -5.38 18.37 -0.28
CA ALA A 11 -4.52 19.10 -1.20
C ALA A 11 -3.72 20.22 -0.50
N LYS A 12 -4.32 20.90 0.47
CA LYS A 12 -3.60 21.90 1.31
C LYS A 12 -2.53 21.24 2.17
N LEU A 13 -2.81 20.07 2.75
CA LEU A 13 -1.81 19.29 3.49
C LEU A 13 -0.66 18.84 2.58
N ASP A 14 -0.97 18.32 1.39
CA ASP A 14 0.02 17.87 0.42
C ASP A 14 0.94 19.01 -0.01
N LYS A 15 0.38 20.18 -0.34
CA LYS A 15 1.15 21.37 -0.69
C LYS A 15 2.10 21.81 0.44
N ALA A 16 1.61 21.85 1.67
CA ALA A 16 2.43 22.20 2.84
C ALA A 16 3.61 21.22 3.01
N VAL A 17 3.36 19.92 2.87
CA VAL A 17 4.41 18.90 2.96
C VAL A 17 5.41 19.01 1.80
N GLU A 18 4.95 19.22 0.57
CA GLU A 18 5.82 19.38 -0.60
C GLU A 18 6.74 20.59 -0.47
N GLU A 19 6.23 21.73 0.00
CA GLU A 19 7.04 22.92 0.27
C GLU A 19 8.08 22.66 1.38
N ALA A 20 7.68 21.98 2.46
CA ALA A 20 8.59 21.61 3.55
C ALA A 20 9.70 20.67 3.07
N GLN A 21 9.37 19.67 2.25
CA GLN A 21 10.34 18.74 1.65
C GLN A 21 11.29 19.46 0.69
N GLY A 22 10.79 20.41 -0.10
CA GLY A 22 11.61 21.27 -0.96
C GLY A 22 12.61 22.11 -0.16
N LYS A 23 12.17 22.72 0.96
CA LYS A 23 13.07 23.47 1.87
C LYS A 23 14.11 22.57 2.53
N LEU A 24 13.73 21.36 2.96
CA LEU A 24 14.67 20.40 3.54
C LEU A 24 15.75 20.00 2.51
N ALA A 25 15.35 19.69 1.28
CA ALA A 25 16.27 19.37 0.20
C ALA A 25 17.21 20.54 -0.13
N GLY A 26 16.68 21.77 -0.17
CA GLY A 26 17.48 22.99 -0.38
C GLY A 26 18.51 23.21 0.72
N ALA A 27 18.12 23.06 1.99
CA ALA A 27 19.05 23.16 3.12
C ALA A 27 20.14 22.09 3.08
N TYR A 28 19.79 20.85 2.77
CA TYR A 28 20.77 19.77 2.62
C TYR A 28 21.79 20.03 1.51
N ALA A 29 21.34 20.60 0.39
CA ALA A 29 22.20 20.97 -0.74
C ALA A 29 23.16 22.12 -0.40
N GLN A 30 22.71 23.12 0.36
CA GLN A 30 23.57 24.22 0.85
C GLN A 30 24.68 23.74 1.79
N MET A 31 24.47 22.61 2.47
CA MET A 31 25.45 21.96 3.33
C MET A 31 26.41 21.03 2.56
N ASN A 32 26.60 21.24 1.26
CA ASN A 32 27.57 20.48 0.47
C ASN A 32 29.01 20.81 0.93
N GLY A 33 29.83 19.78 1.13
CA GLY A 33 31.21 19.95 1.60
C GLY A 33 31.37 20.29 3.08
N TRP A 34 30.29 20.42 3.85
CA TRP A 34 30.36 20.64 5.30
C TRP A 34 30.93 19.40 6.03
N PRO A 35 31.64 19.58 7.16
CA PRO A 35 32.01 18.47 8.04
C PRO A 35 30.76 17.68 8.47
N THR A 36 30.84 16.34 8.46
CA THR A 36 29.67 15.46 8.67
C THR A 36 28.92 15.76 9.96
N ASP A 37 29.62 16.01 11.07
CA ASP A 37 28.99 16.29 12.36
C ASP A 37 28.28 17.65 12.38
N GLN A 38 28.86 18.69 11.77
CA GLN A 38 28.22 20.00 11.64
C GLN A 38 26.98 19.92 10.73
N LYS A 39 27.09 19.16 9.63
CA LYS A 39 25.97 18.89 8.72
C LYS A 39 24.83 18.16 9.43
N ARG A 40 25.16 17.17 10.26
CA ARG A 40 24.20 16.41 11.06
C ARG A 40 23.43 17.35 12.00
N ASP A 41 24.14 18.14 12.79
CA ASP A 41 23.49 18.97 13.81
C ASP A 41 22.61 20.05 13.17
N ALA A 42 23.15 20.76 12.16
CA ALA A 42 22.41 21.79 11.43
C ALA A 42 21.19 21.24 10.66
N LEU A 43 21.31 20.07 10.02
CA LEU A 43 20.18 19.45 9.34
C LEU A 43 19.09 19.00 10.33
N GLY A 44 19.48 18.57 11.53
CA GLY A 44 18.55 18.27 12.61
C GLY A 44 17.76 19.51 13.07
N ASP A 45 18.42 20.67 13.15
CA ASP A 45 17.78 21.95 13.48
C ASP A 45 16.75 22.34 12.42
N VAL A 46 17.15 22.28 11.15
CA VAL A 46 16.27 22.55 10.02
C VAL A 46 15.08 21.59 10.01
N PHE A 47 15.30 20.30 10.20
CA PHE A 47 14.23 19.30 10.21
C PHE A 47 13.21 19.56 11.31
N ALA A 48 13.67 19.85 12.53
CA ALA A 48 12.79 20.14 13.66
C ALA A 48 11.97 21.42 13.44
N GLU A 49 12.59 22.48 12.94
CA GLU A 49 11.91 23.74 12.66
C GLU A 49 10.90 23.62 11.52
N LEU A 50 11.22 22.87 10.46
CA LEU A 50 10.26 22.59 9.38
C LEU A 50 9.06 21.80 9.88
N CYS A 51 9.25 20.79 10.74
CA CYS A 51 8.14 20.06 11.36
C CYS A 51 7.24 21.00 12.17
N ARG A 52 7.82 21.90 12.97
CA ARG A 52 7.09 22.86 13.79
C ARG A 52 6.32 23.88 12.94
N GLN A 53 7.01 24.57 12.03
CA GLN A 53 6.42 25.63 11.20
C GLN A 53 5.29 25.10 10.31
N TYR A 54 5.53 23.98 9.63
CA TYR A 54 4.50 23.41 8.74
C TYR A 54 3.43 22.67 9.52
N GLY A 55 3.75 22.09 10.68
CA GLY A 55 2.79 21.54 11.64
C GLY A 55 1.78 22.60 12.11
N ASP A 56 2.25 23.78 12.50
CA ASP A 56 1.39 24.93 12.85
C ASP A 56 0.44 25.30 11.70
N ALA A 57 0.98 25.42 10.48
CA ALA A 57 0.21 25.80 9.30
C ALA A 57 -0.89 24.77 8.95
N VAL A 58 -0.58 23.48 9.02
CA VAL A 58 -1.57 22.44 8.75
C VAL A 58 -2.55 22.25 9.91
N GLY A 59 -2.17 22.56 11.15
CA GLY A 59 -3.08 22.62 12.28
C GLY A 59 -4.18 23.67 12.07
N VAL A 60 -3.83 24.87 11.60
CA VAL A 60 -4.84 25.89 11.21
C VAL A 60 -5.75 25.38 10.11
N THR A 61 -5.17 24.75 9.08
CA THR A 61 -5.94 24.16 7.98
C THR A 61 -6.91 23.09 8.47
N ALA A 62 -6.51 22.25 9.42
CA ALA A 62 -7.36 21.22 10.04
C ALA A 62 -8.46 21.82 10.92
N SER A 63 -8.17 22.90 11.64
CA SER A 63 -9.17 23.65 12.41
C SER A 63 -10.24 24.25 11.50
N ASP A 64 -9.85 24.86 10.37
CA ASP A 64 -10.79 25.40 9.37
C ASP A 64 -11.63 24.28 8.75
N PHE A 65 -11.00 23.15 8.40
CA PHE A 65 -11.70 21.98 7.90
C PHE A 65 -12.71 21.44 8.92
N TYR A 66 -12.34 21.35 10.20
CA TYR A 66 -13.24 20.93 11.26
C TYR A 66 -14.45 21.88 11.40
N ALA A 67 -14.21 23.21 11.40
CA ALA A 67 -15.28 24.19 11.44
C ALA A 67 -16.24 24.03 10.24
N LEU A 68 -15.68 23.78 9.05
CA LEU A 68 -16.46 23.56 7.84
C LEU A 68 -17.37 22.33 7.96
N ILE A 69 -16.82 21.15 8.27
CA ILE A 69 -17.63 19.92 8.39
C ILE A 69 -18.68 20.06 9.50
N ARG A 70 -18.35 20.76 10.58
CA ARG A 70 -19.28 21.00 11.68
C ARG A 70 -20.42 21.93 11.27
N SER A 71 -20.14 22.96 10.48
CA SER A 71 -21.15 23.87 9.91
C SER A 71 -22.07 23.21 8.87
N GLN A 72 -21.59 22.13 8.24
CA GLN A 72 -22.35 21.37 7.24
C GLN A 72 -23.19 20.24 7.85
N SER A 73 -22.94 19.89 9.12
CA SER A 73 -23.68 18.82 9.82
C SER A 73 -25.07 19.24 10.26
N SER A 74 -25.92 18.26 10.58
CA SER A 74 -27.26 18.45 11.15
C SER A 74 -27.26 18.97 12.60
N GLU A 75 -26.11 18.98 13.27
CA GLU A 75 -25.97 19.40 14.66
C GLU A 75 -26.14 20.92 14.85
N THR A 76 -27.09 21.31 15.71
CA THR A 76 -27.49 22.71 15.91
C THR A 76 -26.64 23.48 16.92
N SER A 77 -25.88 22.76 17.76
CA SER A 77 -25.00 23.39 18.74
C SER A 77 -23.79 24.04 18.06
N THR A 78 -23.38 25.21 18.55
CA THR A 78 -22.20 25.90 18.03
C THR A 78 -20.93 25.32 18.66
N TYR A 79 -19.90 25.12 17.85
CA TYR A 79 -18.58 24.72 18.32
C TYR A 79 -17.49 25.56 17.65
N LYS A 80 -16.49 25.99 18.43
CA LYS A 80 -15.34 26.75 17.92
C LYS A 80 -14.08 25.88 18.05
N PRO A 81 -13.45 25.49 16.93
CA PRO A 81 -12.27 24.66 16.99
C PRO A 81 -11.06 25.35 17.63
N VAL A 82 -10.20 24.54 18.24
CA VAL A 82 -8.92 24.92 18.82
C VAL A 82 -7.76 24.24 18.09
N LEU A 83 -6.56 24.78 18.19
CA LEU A 83 -5.37 24.15 17.64
C LEU A 83 -4.80 23.12 18.62
N ALA A 84 -4.35 21.98 18.10
CA ALA A 84 -3.54 21.05 18.87
C ALA A 84 -2.07 21.53 18.93
N PRO A 85 -1.32 21.14 19.98
CA PRO A 85 0.13 21.33 19.98
C PRO A 85 0.80 20.47 18.91
N ASN A 86 1.95 20.93 18.43
CA ASN A 86 2.82 20.11 17.59
C ASN A 86 3.39 18.91 18.35
N VAL A 87 3.96 17.97 17.59
CA VAL A 87 4.84 16.93 18.11
C VAL A 87 5.97 17.60 18.93
N PRO A 88 6.24 17.12 20.16
CA PRO A 88 7.35 17.63 20.96
C PRO A 88 8.70 17.57 20.24
N ALA A 89 9.51 18.62 20.37
CA ALA A 89 10.74 18.77 19.61
C ALA A 89 11.75 17.64 19.87
N GLU A 90 11.80 17.12 21.09
CA GLU A 90 12.63 15.99 21.48
C GLU A 90 12.25 14.70 20.72
N GLN A 91 10.96 14.47 20.48
CA GLN A 91 10.48 13.31 19.71
C GLN A 91 10.86 13.45 18.24
N VAL A 92 10.72 14.65 17.67
CA VAL A 92 11.15 14.95 16.30
C VAL A 92 12.66 14.76 16.15
N ARG A 93 13.45 15.22 17.13
CA ARG A 93 14.91 15.04 17.16
C ARG A 93 15.33 13.57 17.29
N ALA A 94 14.68 12.80 18.15
CA ALA A 94 14.97 11.38 18.30
C ALA A 94 14.76 10.62 16.98
N ALA A 95 13.69 10.93 16.26
CA ALA A 95 13.42 10.33 14.96
C ALA A 95 14.39 10.80 13.86
N TYR A 96 14.81 12.07 13.90
CA TYR A 96 15.87 12.58 13.04
C TYR A 96 17.18 11.80 13.27
N SER A 97 17.60 11.59 14.51
CA SER A 97 18.87 10.92 14.85
C SER A 97 18.98 9.51 14.26
N TYR A 98 17.86 8.80 14.11
CA TYR A 98 17.85 7.51 13.42
C TYR A 98 18.22 7.66 11.94
N SER A 99 17.59 8.59 11.23
CA SER A 99 17.86 8.86 9.80
C SER A 99 19.24 9.48 9.58
N ALA A 100 19.73 10.26 10.54
CA ALA A 100 21.03 10.92 10.50
C ALA A 100 22.21 9.95 10.38
N LYS A 101 22.05 8.70 10.86
CA LYS A 101 23.05 7.63 10.68
C LYS A 101 23.42 7.40 9.21
N GLN A 102 22.52 7.70 8.28
CA GLN A 102 22.74 7.57 6.84
C GLN A 102 23.92 8.42 6.34
N LEU A 103 24.22 9.56 6.99
CA LEU A 103 25.34 10.44 6.63
C LEU A 103 26.71 9.77 6.74
N TYR A 104 26.84 8.73 7.56
CA TYR A 104 28.08 8.00 7.79
C TYR A 104 28.20 6.73 6.92
N THR A 105 27.27 6.53 5.99
CA THR A 105 27.26 5.36 5.10
C THR A 105 27.85 5.69 3.73
N LYS A 106 28.00 4.67 2.87
CA LYS A 106 28.39 4.85 1.46
C LYS A 106 27.31 5.52 0.59
N GLN A 107 26.12 5.79 1.13
CA GLN A 107 24.97 6.34 0.38
C GLN A 107 24.31 7.49 1.18
N PRO A 108 25.04 8.56 1.52
CA PRO A 108 24.53 9.63 2.38
C PRO A 108 23.34 10.38 1.77
N ASP A 109 23.22 10.40 0.45
CA ASP A 109 22.11 10.97 -0.33
C ASP A 109 20.74 10.35 -0.01
N LYS A 110 20.72 9.09 0.45
CA LYS A 110 19.47 8.42 0.87
C LYS A 110 18.82 9.04 2.10
N ILE A 111 19.53 9.91 2.84
CA ILE A 111 18.97 10.56 4.02
C ILE A 111 17.71 11.37 3.69
N LEU A 112 17.69 12.06 2.55
CA LEU A 112 16.55 12.88 2.15
C LEU A 112 15.28 12.06 1.95
N LYS A 113 15.39 10.89 1.31
CA LYS A 113 14.23 9.99 1.15
C LYS A 113 13.66 9.58 2.52
N SER A 114 14.53 9.22 3.45
CA SER A 114 14.13 8.82 4.81
C SER A 114 13.51 9.99 5.59
N LEU A 115 14.11 11.17 5.52
CA LEU A 115 13.61 12.36 6.21
C LEU A 115 12.32 12.89 5.59
N ASN A 116 12.13 12.84 4.28
CA ASN A 116 10.92 13.32 3.61
C ASN A 116 9.67 12.60 4.10
N GLY A 117 9.73 11.29 4.26
CA GLY A 117 8.63 10.50 4.80
C GLY A 117 8.35 10.82 6.28
N ARG A 118 9.39 11.02 7.10
CA ARG A 118 9.22 11.42 8.51
C ARG A 118 8.67 12.85 8.63
N LEU A 119 9.14 13.77 7.80
CA LEU A 119 8.70 15.15 7.74
C LEU A 119 7.20 15.20 7.43
N ARG A 120 6.75 14.45 6.40
CA ARG A 120 5.32 14.31 6.09
C ARG A 120 4.53 13.84 7.31
N ARG A 121 4.96 12.74 7.93
CA ARG A 121 4.28 12.17 9.11
C ARG A 121 4.15 13.18 10.25
N TYR A 122 5.21 13.92 10.57
CA TYR A 122 5.20 14.86 11.69
C TYR A 122 4.48 16.17 11.39
N VAL A 123 4.55 16.67 10.17
CA VAL A 123 3.73 17.82 9.75
C VAL A 123 2.26 17.44 9.84
N GLU A 124 1.86 16.32 9.23
CA GLU A 124 0.46 15.88 9.23
C GLU A 124 -0.05 15.40 10.60
N TYR A 125 0.84 15.09 11.55
CA TYR A 125 0.45 14.76 12.92
C TYR A 125 -0.37 15.89 13.54
N THR A 126 0.09 17.13 13.43
CA THR A 126 -0.61 18.28 14.06
C THR A 126 -1.98 18.51 13.44
N ALA A 127 -2.13 18.26 12.14
CA ALA A 127 -3.42 18.33 11.47
C ALA A 127 -4.40 17.26 12.02
N ARG A 128 -3.93 16.02 12.14
CA ARG A 128 -4.68 14.90 12.74
C ARG A 128 -5.06 15.21 14.19
N GLU A 129 -4.08 15.52 15.03
CA GLU A 129 -4.31 15.84 16.44
C GLU A 129 -5.25 17.05 16.63
N THR A 130 -5.24 18.02 15.71
CA THR A 130 -6.20 19.13 15.74
C THR A 130 -7.62 18.64 15.51
N VAL A 131 -7.86 17.74 14.55
CA VAL A 131 -9.18 17.11 14.37
C VAL A 131 -9.55 16.30 15.63
N HIS A 132 -8.60 15.55 16.18
CA HIS A 132 -8.79 14.69 17.35
C HIS A 132 -9.29 15.48 18.57
N VAL A 133 -8.51 16.49 18.94
CA VAL A 133 -8.77 17.30 20.13
C VAL A 133 -10.11 18.01 20.00
N ASN A 134 -10.47 18.44 18.78
CA ASN A 134 -11.75 19.11 18.57
C ASN A 134 -12.93 18.16 18.68
N ALA A 135 -12.88 17.00 18.03
CA ALA A 135 -13.95 16.00 18.18
C ALA A 135 -14.08 15.45 19.59
N SER A 136 -12.99 15.39 20.36
CA SER A 136 -13.05 14.97 21.77
C SER A 136 -13.64 16.04 22.69
N ARG A 137 -13.57 17.32 22.29
CA ARG A 137 -14.13 18.45 23.05
C ARG A 137 -15.55 18.81 22.62
N ASP A 138 -15.88 18.56 21.36
CA ASP A 138 -17.22 18.72 20.85
C ASP A 138 -18.13 17.68 21.51
N ARG A 139 -19.26 18.14 22.06
CA ARG A 139 -20.23 17.28 22.73
C ARG A 139 -21.22 16.64 21.75
N ALA A 140 -21.18 17.06 20.47
CA ALA A 140 -21.92 16.42 19.40
C ALA A 140 -21.55 14.95 19.26
N ARG A 141 -22.53 14.13 18.93
CA ARG A 141 -22.28 12.72 18.65
C ARG A 141 -21.39 12.62 17.42
N THR A 142 -20.25 11.94 17.55
CA THR A 142 -19.25 11.87 16.48
C THR A 142 -19.04 10.43 16.04
N PHE A 143 -19.10 10.21 14.73
CA PHE A 143 -18.70 8.98 14.05
C PHE A 143 -17.39 9.20 13.33
N TRP A 144 -16.59 8.14 13.17
CA TRP A 144 -15.27 8.25 12.57
C TRP A 144 -15.06 7.22 11.48
N ALA A 145 -14.49 7.66 10.36
CA ALA A 145 -14.06 6.79 9.27
C ALA A 145 -12.62 7.06 8.86
N ARG A 146 -11.96 6.01 8.38
CA ARG A 146 -10.70 6.13 7.64
C ARG A 146 -11.04 6.31 6.16
N VAL A 147 -10.74 7.47 5.61
CA VAL A 147 -11.12 7.84 4.25
C VAL A 147 -9.87 7.89 3.37
N PRO A 148 -9.78 7.05 2.31
CA PRO A 148 -8.72 7.14 1.32
C PRO A 148 -8.75 8.47 0.57
N SER A 149 -7.59 8.92 0.10
CA SER A 149 -7.50 10.15 -0.70
C SER A 149 -6.71 9.95 -1.98
N GLY A 150 -7.02 10.76 -3.00
CA GLY A 150 -6.52 10.58 -4.36
C GLY A 150 -7.22 9.47 -5.13
N SER A 151 -6.68 9.15 -6.30
CA SER A 151 -7.24 8.17 -7.25
C SER A 151 -6.96 6.72 -6.89
N ILE A 152 -5.87 6.43 -6.15
CA ILE A 152 -5.43 5.08 -5.82
C ILE A 152 -4.95 5.06 -4.35
N THR A 153 -5.45 4.11 -3.56
CA THR A 153 -5.09 3.89 -2.14
C THR A 153 -4.14 2.71 -1.98
N CYS A 154 -3.39 2.63 -0.87
CA CYS A 154 -2.61 1.43 -0.57
C CYS A 154 -3.50 0.34 0.07
N ALA A 155 -3.08 -0.92 -0.02
CA ALA A 155 -3.82 -2.08 0.47
C ALA A 155 -4.16 -1.99 1.96
N TRP A 156 -3.22 -1.51 2.78
CA TRP A 156 -3.43 -1.32 4.21
C TRP A 156 -4.51 -0.27 4.47
N CYS A 157 -4.43 0.87 3.78
CA CYS A 157 -5.45 1.92 3.89
C CYS A 157 -6.82 1.45 3.40
N LEU A 158 -6.89 0.64 2.34
CA LEU A 158 -8.16 0.04 1.88
C LEU A 158 -8.77 -0.82 2.99
N MET A 159 -7.98 -1.71 3.60
CA MET A 159 -8.43 -2.56 4.69
C MET A 159 -8.92 -1.77 5.91
N LEU A 160 -8.26 -0.67 6.26
CA LEU A 160 -8.73 0.19 7.36
C LEU A 160 -9.99 0.97 6.96
N ALA A 161 -10.04 1.44 5.71
CA ALA A 161 -11.16 2.22 5.19
C ALA A 161 -12.43 1.39 4.98
N SER A 162 -12.31 0.10 4.70
CA SER A 162 -13.46 -0.78 4.49
C SER A 162 -14.35 -0.93 5.72
N ARG A 163 -13.86 -0.60 6.92
CA ARG A 163 -14.65 -0.65 8.15
C ARG A 163 -15.75 0.41 8.21
N GLY A 164 -15.67 1.46 7.38
CA GLY A 164 -16.66 2.54 7.37
C GLY A 164 -16.63 3.42 8.62
N TRP A 165 -17.79 3.98 8.97
CA TRP A 165 -17.98 4.96 10.05
C TRP A 165 -18.12 4.35 11.45
N VAL A 166 -17.39 3.25 11.71
CA VAL A 166 -17.53 2.44 12.93
C VAL A 166 -16.47 2.74 13.99
N TYR A 167 -15.47 3.57 13.68
CA TYR A 167 -14.43 3.87 14.64
C TYR A 167 -15.00 4.73 15.77
N ALA A 168 -14.69 4.35 17.01
CA ALA A 168 -15.20 5.05 18.20
C ALA A 168 -14.51 6.40 18.40
N THR A 169 -13.22 6.47 18.05
CA THR A 169 -12.37 7.66 18.20
C THR A 169 -11.35 7.75 17.07
N GLU A 170 -10.74 8.93 16.91
CA GLU A 170 -9.57 9.09 16.05
C GLU A 170 -8.43 8.13 16.43
N GLN A 171 -8.18 7.91 17.72
CA GLN A 171 -7.18 6.93 18.17
C GLN A 171 -7.50 5.53 17.67
N THR A 172 -8.77 5.11 17.71
CA THR A 172 -9.11 3.80 17.17
C THR A 172 -8.99 3.75 15.65
N ALA A 173 -9.10 4.89 14.96
CA ALA A 173 -8.96 4.99 13.51
C ALA A 173 -7.50 5.16 13.03
N GLY A 174 -6.57 5.56 13.90
CA GLY A 174 -5.18 5.93 13.54
C GLY A 174 -4.08 5.53 14.53
N GLY A 175 -4.44 4.89 15.65
CA GLY A 175 -3.55 4.52 16.75
C GLY A 175 -2.93 3.13 16.58
N VAL A 176 -2.60 2.47 17.70
CA VAL A 176 -1.89 1.18 17.69
C VAL A 176 -2.66 0.12 16.90
N GLY A 177 -2.00 -0.51 15.92
CA GLY A 177 -2.60 -1.46 14.97
C GLY A 177 -3.26 -0.81 13.74
N ASN A 178 -3.48 0.50 13.76
CA ASN A 178 -4.04 1.29 12.66
C ASN A 178 -3.11 2.46 12.31
N GLU A 179 -1.80 2.31 12.48
CA GLU A 179 -0.87 3.43 12.40
C GLU A 179 -0.78 4.01 10.98
N PHE A 180 -0.41 5.28 10.90
CA PHE A 180 0.01 5.90 9.66
C PHE A 180 1.48 5.60 9.36
N HIS A 181 1.76 5.13 8.14
CA HIS A 181 3.11 5.08 7.61
C HIS A 181 3.56 6.43 7.06
N ASN A 182 4.86 6.58 6.83
CA ASN A 182 5.48 7.86 6.47
C ASN A 182 4.89 8.54 5.22
N ASP A 183 4.40 7.76 4.25
CA ASP A 183 3.83 8.27 2.99
C ASP A 183 2.30 8.12 2.89
N ASP A 184 1.62 7.96 4.04
CA ASP A 184 0.18 7.73 4.06
C ASP A 184 -0.59 8.99 3.68
N ARG A 185 -1.59 8.80 2.82
CA ARG A 185 -2.49 9.89 2.39
C ARG A 185 -3.93 9.72 2.84
N CYS A 186 -4.29 8.59 3.44
CA CYS A 186 -5.60 8.44 4.04
C CYS A 186 -5.78 9.46 5.18
N MET A 187 -7.04 9.83 5.42
CA MET A 187 -7.43 10.77 6.46
C MET A 187 -8.37 10.08 7.44
N ILE A 188 -8.43 10.60 8.66
CA ILE A 188 -9.48 10.25 9.60
C ILE A 188 -10.47 11.40 9.58
N ILE A 189 -11.71 11.09 9.24
CA ILE A 189 -12.77 12.07 9.02
C ILE A 189 -13.85 11.82 10.08
N PRO A 190 -14.18 12.83 10.91
CA PRO A 190 -15.35 12.77 11.76
C PRO A 190 -16.61 13.16 10.98
N SER A 191 -17.74 12.61 11.39
CA SER A 191 -19.07 13.04 10.98
C SER A 191 -19.95 13.20 12.22
N PHE A 192 -20.87 14.15 12.17
CA PHE A 192 -21.80 14.43 13.26
C PHE A 192 -23.25 14.07 12.93
N ASP A 193 -23.48 13.52 11.74
CA ASP A 193 -24.80 13.06 11.32
C ASP A 193 -25.03 11.62 11.78
N ASP A 194 -26.27 11.27 12.16
CA ASP A 194 -26.64 9.92 12.61
C ASP A 194 -26.44 8.83 11.54
N SER A 195 -26.46 9.23 10.26
CA SER A 195 -26.14 8.38 9.11
C SER A 195 -25.03 9.04 8.28
N PRO A 196 -23.75 8.86 8.67
CA PRO A 196 -22.64 9.48 7.97
C PRO A 196 -22.48 8.99 6.53
N GLU A 197 -22.41 9.95 5.59
CA GLU A 197 -22.12 9.67 4.19
C GLU A 197 -21.10 10.67 3.62
N LEU A 198 -20.20 10.15 2.78
CA LEU A 198 -19.24 10.92 2.02
C LEU A 198 -19.27 10.47 0.55
N GLU A 199 -19.53 11.42 -0.33
CA GLU A 199 -19.54 11.19 -1.77
C GLU A 199 -18.26 10.50 -2.26
N GLY A 200 -18.41 9.45 -3.07
CA GLY A 200 -17.28 8.69 -3.62
C GLY A 200 -16.47 7.89 -2.58
N TYR A 201 -16.96 7.73 -1.36
CA TYR A 201 -16.44 6.80 -0.37
C TYR A 201 -17.45 5.68 -0.14
N ASP A 202 -17.14 4.51 -0.68
CA ASP A 202 -17.95 3.30 -0.58
C ASP A 202 -17.20 2.27 0.29
N PRO A 203 -17.42 2.28 1.62
CA PRO A 203 -16.79 1.32 2.52
C PRO A 203 -17.26 -0.11 2.27
N ASP A 204 -18.48 -0.32 1.78
CA ASP A 204 -19.05 -1.65 1.54
C ASP A 204 -18.33 -2.34 0.37
N ALA A 205 -18.14 -1.65 -0.76
CA ALA A 205 -17.35 -2.18 -1.87
C ALA A 205 -15.88 -2.43 -1.48
N MET A 206 -15.30 -1.62 -0.59
CA MET A 206 -13.98 -1.89 -0.02
C MET A 206 -14.00 -3.11 0.91
N TYR A 207 -15.09 -3.32 1.64
CA TYR A 207 -15.27 -4.45 2.55
C TYR A 207 -15.46 -5.77 1.81
N GLU A 208 -16.11 -5.75 0.65
CA GLU A 208 -16.16 -6.90 -0.25
C GLU A 208 -14.75 -7.35 -0.68
N LYS A 209 -13.88 -6.41 -1.09
CA LYS A 209 -12.48 -6.73 -1.44
C LYS A 209 -11.69 -7.24 -0.23
N TYR A 210 -11.90 -6.63 0.94
CA TYR A 210 -11.32 -7.12 2.19
C TYR A 210 -11.74 -8.56 2.49
N ASN A 211 -13.03 -8.89 2.36
CA ASN A 211 -13.53 -10.24 2.60
C ASN A 211 -12.99 -11.24 1.58
N GLN A 212 -12.94 -10.88 0.30
CA GLN A 212 -12.32 -11.72 -0.74
C GLN A 212 -10.86 -12.05 -0.39
N ALA A 213 -10.07 -11.05 0.02
CA ALA A 213 -8.69 -11.25 0.44
C ALA A 213 -8.59 -12.06 1.74
N ARG A 214 -9.48 -11.84 2.71
CA ARG A 214 -9.52 -12.59 3.97
C ARG A 214 -9.85 -14.07 3.73
N ASP A 215 -10.83 -14.36 2.88
CA ASP A 215 -11.25 -15.71 2.57
C ASP A 215 -10.17 -16.47 1.81
N GLU A 216 -9.45 -15.81 0.90
CA GLU A 216 -8.27 -16.36 0.25
C GLU A 216 -7.15 -16.67 1.24
N VAL A 217 -6.85 -15.77 2.18
CA VAL A 217 -5.87 -16.02 3.26
C VAL A 217 -6.26 -17.26 4.08
N LEU A 218 -7.54 -17.41 4.44
CA LEU A 218 -8.04 -18.58 5.16
C LEU A 218 -7.94 -19.86 4.32
N SER A 219 -8.23 -19.78 3.02
CA SER A 219 -8.16 -20.94 2.11
C SER A 219 -6.72 -21.46 1.93
N ASP A 220 -5.73 -20.58 2.01
CA ASP A 220 -4.30 -20.93 2.03
C ASP A 220 -3.85 -21.49 3.40
N GLY A 221 -4.75 -21.61 4.38
CA GLY A 221 -4.43 -22.10 5.73
C GLY A 221 -3.65 -21.11 6.58
N LEU A 222 -3.64 -19.82 6.20
CA LEU A 222 -2.94 -18.76 6.91
C LEU A 222 -3.87 -18.08 7.92
N GLU A 223 -3.30 -17.63 9.04
CA GLU A 223 -4.00 -16.78 10.00
C GLU A 223 -4.43 -15.46 9.33
N PRO A 224 -5.69 -15.02 9.46
CA PRO A 224 -6.24 -13.81 8.83
C PRO A 224 -5.80 -12.54 9.57
N THR A 225 -4.48 -12.37 9.74
CA THR A 225 -3.90 -11.15 10.30
C THR A 225 -4.01 -9.99 9.31
N ASP A 226 -4.09 -8.76 9.81
CA ASP A 226 -4.10 -7.54 8.99
C ASP A 226 -2.93 -7.51 7.97
N LYS A 227 -1.76 -8.03 8.35
CA LYS A 227 -0.60 -8.15 7.45
C LYS A 227 -0.84 -9.12 6.30
N ASN A 228 -1.40 -10.29 6.59
CA ASN A 228 -1.69 -11.30 5.57
C ASN A 228 -2.80 -10.83 4.63
N ILE A 229 -3.86 -10.23 5.18
CA ILE A 229 -4.97 -9.70 4.38
C ILE A 229 -4.50 -8.54 3.50
N ALA A 230 -3.74 -7.59 4.05
CA ALA A 230 -3.17 -6.51 3.24
C ALA A 230 -2.18 -7.04 2.19
N GLY A 231 -1.42 -8.11 2.48
CA GLY A 231 -0.60 -8.80 1.50
C GLY A 231 -1.44 -9.37 0.36
N ARG A 232 -2.51 -10.09 0.69
CA ARG A 232 -3.41 -10.71 -0.29
C ARG A 232 -4.16 -9.68 -1.12
N LEU A 233 -4.58 -8.55 -0.54
CA LEU A 233 -5.15 -7.42 -1.28
C LEU A 233 -4.21 -6.92 -2.39
N ARG A 234 -2.91 -6.80 -2.11
CA ARG A 234 -1.91 -6.38 -3.12
C ARG A 234 -1.78 -7.37 -4.27
N ASP A 235 -1.94 -8.65 -3.98
CA ASP A 235 -1.84 -9.71 -4.98
C ASP A 235 -3.11 -9.80 -5.84
N MET A 236 -4.28 -9.64 -5.24
CA MET A 236 -5.58 -9.75 -5.90
C MET A 236 -5.97 -8.52 -6.71
N PHE A 237 -5.65 -7.32 -6.21
CA PHE A 237 -6.04 -6.05 -6.82
C PHE A 237 -4.82 -5.17 -7.17
N PRO A 238 -3.80 -5.69 -7.89
CA PRO A 238 -2.52 -5.02 -8.05
C PRO A 238 -2.61 -3.72 -8.85
N ASP A 239 -3.58 -3.59 -9.76
CA ASP A 239 -3.76 -2.41 -10.61
C ASP A 239 -4.68 -1.35 -9.96
N GLU A 240 -5.40 -1.73 -8.90
CA GLU A 240 -6.30 -0.84 -8.16
C GLU A 240 -5.66 -0.25 -6.90
N LEU A 241 -4.46 -0.74 -6.54
CA LEU A 241 -3.76 -0.40 -5.30
C LEU A 241 -2.40 0.20 -5.60
N LYS A 242 -2.05 1.24 -4.83
CA LYS A 242 -0.80 2.00 -5.03
C LYS A 242 0.43 1.14 -4.81
N ASP A 243 0.31 0.17 -3.90
CA ASP A 243 1.34 -0.79 -3.51
C ASP A 243 0.98 -2.22 -3.96
N GLY A 244 0.20 -2.35 -5.04
CA GLY A 244 -0.08 -3.62 -5.68
C GLY A 244 1.18 -4.39 -6.06
N SER A 245 1.14 -5.72 -5.94
CA SER A 245 2.28 -6.58 -6.19
C SER A 245 2.59 -6.69 -7.69
N GLU A 246 3.82 -6.40 -8.12
CA GLU A 246 4.24 -6.68 -9.51
C GLU A 246 4.15 -8.18 -9.78
N VAL A 247 4.66 -8.99 -8.84
CA VAL A 247 4.59 -10.46 -8.86
C VAL A 247 3.81 -10.88 -7.62
N PRO A 248 2.69 -11.60 -7.76
CA PRO A 248 1.93 -12.11 -6.62
C PRO A 248 2.80 -12.90 -5.65
N SER A 249 2.64 -12.67 -4.35
CA SER A 249 3.50 -13.26 -3.32
C SER A 249 3.46 -14.79 -3.28
N ILE A 250 2.39 -15.41 -3.79
CA ILE A 250 2.28 -16.88 -3.95
C ILE A 250 3.25 -17.47 -4.97
N LEU A 251 3.81 -16.65 -5.87
CA LEU A 251 4.90 -17.03 -6.78
C LEU A 251 6.29 -16.73 -6.20
N GLY A 252 6.31 -16.07 -5.04
CA GLY A 252 7.48 -15.43 -4.43
C GLY A 252 7.98 -16.11 -3.16
N ASP A 253 7.10 -16.79 -2.43
CA ASP A 253 7.31 -17.16 -1.03
C ASP A 253 6.95 -18.62 -0.74
N ALA A 254 7.94 -19.40 -0.27
CA ALA A 254 7.74 -20.78 0.18
C ALA A 254 6.74 -20.88 1.34
N ALA A 255 6.65 -19.85 2.19
CA ALA A 255 5.65 -19.80 3.26
C ALA A 255 4.20 -19.66 2.73
N GLN A 256 4.02 -19.36 1.45
CA GLN A 256 2.71 -19.29 0.78
C GLN A 256 2.45 -20.48 -0.15
N GLY A 257 3.12 -21.61 0.12
CA GLY A 257 2.90 -22.86 -0.61
C GLY A 257 3.62 -22.94 -1.96
N TRP A 258 4.66 -22.13 -2.17
CA TRP A 258 5.52 -22.29 -3.34
C TRP A 258 6.32 -23.61 -3.27
N PRO A 259 6.40 -24.41 -4.36
CA PRO A 259 7.05 -25.72 -4.35
C PRO A 259 8.52 -25.69 -3.90
N GLU A 260 8.92 -26.66 -3.09
CA GLU A 260 10.30 -26.81 -2.64
C GLU A 260 11.25 -27.11 -3.81
N GLY A 261 12.47 -26.57 -3.76
CA GLY A 261 13.51 -26.80 -4.77
C GLY A 261 13.34 -26.00 -6.07
N ILE A 262 12.23 -25.27 -6.25
CA ILE A 262 12.02 -24.38 -7.39
C ILE A 262 12.20 -22.93 -6.94
N GLN A 263 13.06 -22.18 -7.63
CA GLN A 263 13.25 -20.76 -7.35
C GLN A 263 11.96 -19.96 -7.60
N PRO A 264 11.68 -18.95 -6.76
CA PRO A 264 10.58 -18.01 -6.98
C PRO A 264 10.57 -17.41 -8.38
N VAL A 265 9.38 -17.10 -8.88
CA VAL A 265 9.20 -16.53 -10.21
C VAL A 265 9.83 -15.13 -10.26
N LYS A 266 10.77 -14.95 -11.18
CA LYS A 266 11.43 -13.65 -11.37
C LYS A 266 10.47 -12.66 -12.07
N PRO A 267 10.51 -11.36 -11.75
CA PRO A 267 9.64 -10.35 -12.40
C PRO A 267 9.70 -10.36 -13.94
N ARG A 268 10.88 -10.59 -14.53
CA ARG A 268 11.01 -10.70 -16.00
C ARG A 268 10.22 -11.87 -16.59
N ILE A 269 10.11 -12.98 -15.86
CA ILE A 269 9.39 -14.17 -16.30
C ILE A 269 7.90 -13.92 -16.14
N TRP A 270 7.49 -13.33 -15.03
CA TRP A 270 6.10 -12.95 -14.84
C TRP A 270 5.60 -12.00 -15.93
N ARG A 271 6.34 -10.93 -16.22
CA ARG A 271 6.05 -10.02 -17.35
C ARG A 271 6.02 -10.74 -18.68
N HIS A 272 6.91 -11.72 -18.90
CA HIS A 272 6.91 -12.53 -20.11
C HIS A 272 5.62 -13.33 -20.26
N VAL A 273 5.19 -14.02 -19.20
CA VAL A 273 3.94 -14.80 -19.16
C VAL A 273 2.75 -13.89 -19.47
N LEU A 274 2.63 -12.76 -18.76
CA LEU A 274 1.52 -11.83 -18.97
C LEU A 274 1.51 -11.24 -20.39
N THR A 275 2.64 -10.74 -20.88
CA THR A 275 2.73 -10.13 -22.23
C THR A 275 2.40 -11.12 -23.35
N ARG A 276 2.65 -12.41 -23.13
CA ARG A 276 2.42 -13.45 -24.13
C ARG A 276 1.02 -14.04 -24.05
N HIS A 277 0.50 -14.28 -22.84
CA HIS A 277 -0.63 -15.17 -22.63
C HIS A 277 -1.79 -14.57 -21.82
N LEU A 278 -1.69 -13.33 -21.31
CA LEU A 278 -2.82 -12.66 -20.65
C LEU A 278 -3.87 -12.25 -21.70
N PRO A 279 -5.17 -12.59 -21.55
CA PRO A 279 -6.20 -12.12 -22.47
C PRO A 279 -6.55 -10.63 -22.24
N PRO A 280 -7.16 -9.96 -23.23
CA PRO A 280 -7.16 -10.31 -24.66
C PRO A 280 -5.84 -9.93 -25.35
N ASP A 281 -4.94 -9.23 -24.65
CA ASP A 281 -3.81 -8.49 -25.24
C ASP A 281 -2.54 -9.32 -25.47
N GLY A 282 -2.53 -10.59 -25.03
CA GLY A 282 -1.40 -11.48 -25.16
C GLY A 282 -1.02 -11.75 -26.62
N LYS A 283 0.29 -11.78 -26.90
CA LYS A 283 0.81 -11.94 -28.27
C LYS A 283 0.77 -13.38 -28.81
N ALA A 284 0.44 -14.37 -27.98
CA ALA A 284 0.39 -15.77 -28.37
C ALA A 284 -0.98 -16.14 -28.96
N ALA A 285 -1.05 -17.29 -29.62
CA ALA A 285 -2.30 -17.84 -30.17
C ALA A 285 -3.21 -18.46 -29.09
N SER A 286 -2.69 -18.66 -27.87
CA SER A 286 -3.44 -19.18 -26.72
C SER A 286 -3.21 -18.30 -25.50
N HIS A 287 -4.31 -18.08 -24.77
CA HIS A 287 -4.38 -17.19 -23.61
C HIS A 287 -4.98 -17.92 -22.42
N PHE A 288 -4.65 -17.45 -21.22
CA PHE A 288 -5.34 -17.88 -20.00
C PHE A 288 -6.84 -17.61 -20.14
N HIS A 289 -7.66 -18.44 -19.49
CA HIS A 289 -9.12 -18.31 -19.51
C HIS A 289 -9.62 -17.15 -18.62
N THR A 290 -8.72 -16.51 -17.90
CA THR A 290 -8.96 -15.41 -16.97
C THR A 290 -7.92 -14.31 -17.22
N ASP A 291 -8.33 -13.06 -17.07
CA ASP A 291 -7.47 -11.86 -17.05
C ASP A 291 -6.98 -11.52 -15.63
N SER A 292 -7.47 -12.23 -14.61
CA SER A 292 -6.99 -12.07 -13.24
C SER A 292 -5.56 -12.58 -13.11
N LYS A 293 -4.64 -11.64 -12.94
CA LYS A 293 -3.22 -11.90 -12.64
C LYS A 293 -3.07 -12.83 -11.43
N TYR A 294 -3.95 -12.69 -10.45
CA TYR A 294 -3.94 -13.52 -9.24
C TYR A 294 -4.39 -14.96 -9.52
N GLU A 295 -5.48 -15.17 -10.26
CA GLU A 295 -5.93 -16.51 -10.66
C GLU A 295 -4.87 -17.23 -11.51
N ILE A 296 -4.24 -16.53 -12.45
CA ILE A 296 -3.11 -17.06 -13.23
C ILE A 296 -1.97 -17.51 -12.30
N SER A 297 -1.67 -16.75 -11.26
CA SER A 297 -0.64 -17.15 -10.30
C SER A 297 -1.02 -18.41 -9.51
N LYS A 298 -2.30 -18.60 -9.17
CA LYS A 298 -2.79 -19.83 -8.53
C LYS A 298 -2.67 -21.03 -9.47
N ILE A 299 -3.01 -20.86 -10.74
CA ILE A 299 -2.84 -21.89 -11.79
C ILE A 299 -1.37 -22.32 -11.89
N ILE A 300 -0.43 -21.37 -11.92
CA ILE A 300 1.01 -21.67 -12.00
C ILE A 300 1.47 -22.44 -10.77
N ARG A 301 1.09 -21.99 -9.57
CA ARG A 301 1.43 -22.67 -8.31
C ARG A 301 0.89 -24.09 -8.31
N GLU A 302 -0.40 -24.28 -8.61
CA GLU A 302 -1.05 -25.60 -8.64
C GLU A 302 -0.42 -26.54 -9.67
N THR A 303 -0.08 -26.02 -10.85
CA THR A 303 0.56 -26.82 -11.91
C THR A 303 1.93 -27.35 -11.47
N LEU A 304 2.68 -26.58 -10.68
CA LEU A 304 3.98 -27.00 -10.17
C LEU A 304 3.88 -27.88 -8.92
N SER A 305 2.94 -27.59 -8.03
CA SER A 305 2.77 -28.32 -6.77
C SER A 305 2.16 -29.70 -6.99
N ASN A 306 1.19 -29.81 -7.91
CA ASN A 306 0.38 -31.02 -8.11
C ASN A 306 0.22 -31.38 -9.61
N PRO A 307 1.30 -31.51 -10.40
CA PRO A 307 1.19 -31.79 -11.82
C PRO A 307 0.49 -33.13 -12.09
N ASP A 308 -0.36 -33.18 -13.11
CA ASP A 308 -0.97 -34.42 -13.59
C ASP A 308 0.02 -35.22 -14.46
N LEU A 309 0.91 -34.50 -15.15
CA LEU A 309 1.95 -35.09 -15.99
C LEU A 309 3.21 -34.23 -15.97
N VAL A 310 4.37 -34.86 -15.85
CA VAL A 310 5.66 -34.19 -15.98
C VAL A 310 6.40 -34.80 -17.16
N LEU A 311 6.61 -34.01 -18.21
CA LEU A 311 7.34 -34.42 -19.40
C LEU A 311 8.77 -33.92 -19.31
N ASP A 312 9.69 -34.88 -19.17
CA ASP A 312 11.11 -34.65 -19.38
C ASP A 312 11.39 -34.39 -20.88
N LYS A 313 12.51 -33.70 -21.13
CA LYS A 313 13.04 -33.26 -22.44
C LYS A 313 12.46 -33.97 -23.68
N SER A 314 11.89 -33.18 -24.61
CA SER A 314 11.96 -33.51 -26.05
C SER A 314 13.24 -32.93 -26.67
N ASP A 315 13.67 -33.45 -27.81
CA ASP A 315 14.98 -33.26 -28.50
C ASP A 315 15.50 -31.82 -28.70
N TRP A 316 14.73 -30.79 -28.33
CA TRP A 316 15.14 -29.40 -28.41
C TRP A 316 14.85 -28.67 -27.09
N VAL A 317 15.93 -28.21 -26.46
CA VAL A 317 15.99 -27.18 -25.41
C VAL A 317 15.51 -27.58 -24.01
N GLY A 318 16.35 -28.30 -23.26
CA GLY A 318 16.61 -28.21 -21.79
C GLY A 318 15.52 -27.80 -20.76
N VAL A 319 14.24 -27.84 -21.10
CA VAL A 319 13.09 -27.39 -20.30
C VAL A 319 12.20 -28.60 -20.03
N ARG A 320 11.89 -28.84 -18.76
CA ARG A 320 10.92 -29.83 -18.31
C ARG A 320 9.55 -29.16 -18.22
N ASN A 321 8.51 -29.82 -18.71
CA ASN A 321 7.16 -29.26 -18.71
C ASN A 321 6.29 -29.98 -17.67
N TYR A 322 5.66 -29.18 -16.81
CA TYR A 322 4.68 -29.62 -15.82
C TYR A 322 3.31 -29.30 -16.39
N HIS A 323 2.46 -30.32 -16.50
CA HIS A 323 1.13 -30.23 -17.08
C HIS A 323 0.08 -30.41 -15.98
N LYS A 324 -0.99 -29.61 -16.05
CA LYS A 324 -2.13 -29.69 -15.14
C LYS A 324 -3.43 -29.40 -15.87
N MET A 325 -4.46 -30.21 -15.59
CA MET A 325 -5.84 -29.94 -15.96
C MET A 325 -6.53 -29.22 -14.80
N ILE A 326 -7.08 -28.03 -15.07
CA ILE A 326 -7.90 -27.26 -14.13
C ILE A 326 -9.17 -26.86 -14.87
N ASP A 327 -10.32 -27.24 -14.34
CA ASP A 327 -11.65 -26.96 -14.92
C ASP A 327 -11.76 -27.28 -16.42
N GLY A 328 -11.20 -28.42 -16.83
CA GLY A 328 -11.22 -28.89 -18.23
C GLY A 328 -10.22 -28.21 -19.16
N ASN A 329 -9.38 -27.31 -18.66
CA ASN A 329 -8.33 -26.64 -19.41
C ASN A 329 -6.94 -27.14 -19.00
N GLU A 330 -6.07 -27.33 -19.98
CA GLU A 330 -4.67 -27.71 -19.75
C GLU A 330 -3.80 -26.47 -19.51
N TYR A 331 -2.85 -26.57 -18.58
CA TYR A 331 -1.83 -25.57 -18.29
C TYR A 331 -0.46 -26.22 -18.27
N ILE A 332 0.52 -25.53 -18.85
CA ILE A 332 1.91 -25.98 -18.92
C ILE A 332 2.80 -24.95 -18.24
N VAL A 333 3.61 -25.39 -17.28
CA VAL A 333 4.68 -24.59 -16.68
C VAL A 333 6.03 -25.20 -17.04
N GLY A 334 6.87 -24.40 -17.70
CA GLY A 334 8.21 -24.79 -18.12
C GLY A 334 9.25 -24.50 -17.03
N ILE A 335 10.00 -25.52 -16.62
CA ILE A 335 11.10 -25.43 -15.66
C ILE A 335 12.42 -25.67 -16.37
N ILE A 336 13.39 -24.78 -16.16
CA ILE A 336 14.78 -24.96 -16.58
C ILE A 336 15.68 -25.18 -15.38
N GLU A 337 16.54 -26.19 -15.48
CA GLU A 337 17.58 -26.47 -14.48
C GLU A 337 18.94 -25.99 -14.98
N LYS A 338 19.58 -25.10 -14.23
CA LYS A 338 20.95 -24.62 -14.50
C LYS A 338 21.75 -24.60 -13.22
N ASN A 339 22.93 -25.23 -13.23
CA ASN A 339 23.84 -25.29 -12.08
C ASN A 339 23.15 -25.81 -10.79
N GLY A 340 22.30 -26.83 -10.91
CA GLY A 340 21.54 -27.40 -9.79
C GLY A 340 20.40 -26.51 -9.28
N VAL A 341 20.01 -25.48 -10.04
CA VAL A 341 18.92 -24.56 -9.69
C VAL A 341 17.79 -24.69 -10.70
N SER A 342 16.63 -25.13 -10.21
CA SER A 342 15.38 -25.17 -10.98
C SER A 342 14.67 -23.82 -10.93
N SER A 343 14.24 -23.31 -12.09
CA SER A 343 13.53 -22.04 -12.19
C SER A 343 12.48 -22.04 -13.28
N VAL A 344 11.37 -21.34 -13.04
CA VAL A 344 10.32 -21.13 -14.03
C VAL A 344 10.87 -20.29 -15.19
N THR A 345 10.65 -20.75 -16.42
CA THR A 345 10.99 -20.00 -17.64
C THR A 345 9.78 -19.48 -18.39
N THR A 346 8.62 -20.14 -18.27
CA THR A 346 7.36 -19.72 -18.88
C THR A 346 6.18 -20.48 -18.25
N ALA A 347 4.97 -19.99 -18.48
CA ALA A 347 3.72 -20.67 -18.16
C ALA A 347 2.66 -20.27 -19.21
N PHE A 348 1.90 -21.23 -19.71
CA PHE A 348 0.92 -20.98 -20.76
C PHE A 348 -0.14 -22.10 -20.83
N PRO A 349 -1.37 -21.79 -21.25
CA PRO A 349 -2.29 -22.79 -21.76
C PRO A 349 -1.85 -23.21 -23.18
N PRO A 350 -1.80 -24.50 -23.51
CA PRO A 350 -1.45 -24.95 -24.85
C PRO A 350 -2.55 -24.57 -25.86
N SER A 351 -2.15 -24.35 -27.11
CA SER A 351 -3.12 -24.13 -28.20
C SER A 351 -3.94 -25.41 -28.43
N PRO A 352 -5.25 -25.29 -28.72
CA PRO A 352 -6.09 -26.45 -29.08
C PRO A 352 -5.52 -27.31 -30.21
N MET A 353 -4.74 -26.71 -31.12
CA MET A 353 -4.09 -27.42 -32.24
C MET A 353 -2.86 -28.25 -31.85
N ASN A 354 -2.36 -28.12 -30.62
CA ASN A 354 -1.15 -28.79 -30.13
C ASN A 354 -1.40 -29.72 -28.93
N ARG A 355 -2.65 -30.13 -28.65
CA ARG A 355 -2.92 -31.20 -27.68
C ARG A 355 -2.21 -32.47 -28.15
N ARG A 356 -1.07 -32.76 -27.53
CA ARG A 356 -0.28 -34.00 -27.74
C ARG A 356 -0.57 -35.06 -26.69
N ILE A 357 -1.60 -34.86 -25.87
CA ILE A 357 -2.05 -35.86 -24.91
C ILE A 357 -3.28 -36.55 -25.51
N ASP A 358 -3.02 -37.48 -26.43
CA ASP A 358 -3.89 -38.64 -26.55
C ASP A 358 -3.53 -39.55 -25.36
N VAL A 359 -4.54 -39.83 -24.53
CA VAL A 359 -4.47 -40.71 -23.34
C VAL A 359 -4.16 -42.14 -23.77
#